data_AF-A0A7X7VRG2-F1
#
_entry.id   AF-A0A7X7VRG2-F1
#
_cell.length_a   1.000
_cell.length_b   1.000
_cell.length_c   1.000
_cell.angle_alpha   90.00
_cell.angle_beta   90.00
_cell.angle_gamma   90.00
#
_symmetry.space_group_name_H-M   'P 1'
#
loop_
_entity.id
_entity.type
_entity.pdbx_description
1 polymer ?
#
loop_
_entity_poly.entity_id
_entity_poly.type
_entity_poly.pdbx_seq_one_letter_code
_entity_poly.pdbx_strand_id
1 'polypeptide(L)'
;MALPDSEKVIQELNRRFAQPLPEFYSRRIIFWYDEDREFEDKISEIELVDAKVVVLTGTNSFEIKKLLSHDDKSSNYLLYCPVNYPDLENWLLPIQLYSEEFRADLVSIWLDEMGIANTANLRKAVKDYRPFFKTKAHRTKVAALGVDIDKPAQLYKALIAALCGVKDTNVNLLIRTVLRAGTDAEKNAIYQSIADCGADKIFWAMVQQVSGYYDEEPDLRKLSCHILLTAATRTMRMDNLAGLDSFISAAHESYCYDFVSEWMHSGETKELYDIARDIEDELRLYNRFMNLPVEELVDTEMFPCVNECIL
;
A
#
# COMPACT_ATOMS: atom_id res chain seq x y z
N MET A 1 5.31 -26.51 1.40
CA MET A 1 6.28 -25.51 1.91
C MET A 1 5.47 -24.54 2.74
N ALA A 2 5.51 -24.66 4.07
CA ALA A 2 4.73 -23.79 4.95
C ALA A 2 5.16 -22.33 4.72
N LEU A 3 4.18 -21.42 4.58
CA LEU A 3 4.46 -19.99 4.55
C LEU A 3 5.14 -19.61 5.88
N PRO A 4 6.16 -18.75 5.89
CA PRO A 4 6.92 -18.37 7.10
C PRO A 4 6.03 -17.84 8.24
N ASP A 5 4.84 -17.36 7.92
CA ASP A 5 3.87 -16.86 8.89
C ASP A 5 3.23 -18.00 9.72
N SER A 6 3.07 -19.20 9.16
CA SER A 6 2.51 -20.37 9.87
C SER A 6 3.47 -20.93 10.92
N GLU A 7 4.77 -20.99 10.63
CA GLU A 7 5.77 -21.42 11.61
C GLU A 7 5.85 -20.48 12.80
N LYS A 8 5.78 -19.15 12.58
CA LYS A 8 5.76 -18.16 13.67
C LYS A 8 4.54 -18.34 14.58
N VAL A 9 3.37 -18.57 13.98
CA VAL A 9 2.14 -18.82 14.76
C VAL A 9 2.26 -20.10 15.59
N ILE A 10 2.79 -21.19 15.01
CA ILE A 10 3.02 -22.45 15.73
C ILE A 10 4.04 -22.25 16.86
N GLN A 11 5.11 -21.51 16.64
CA GLN A 11 6.11 -21.19 17.67
C GLN A 11 5.50 -20.41 18.83
N GLU A 12 4.69 -19.39 18.54
CA GLU A 12 4.02 -18.59 19.57
C GLU A 12 2.97 -19.41 20.34
N LEU A 13 2.20 -20.25 19.66
CA LEU A 13 1.24 -21.15 20.29
C LEU A 13 1.95 -22.14 21.23
N ASN A 14 3.02 -22.80 20.77
CA ASN A 14 3.82 -23.69 21.61
C ASN A 14 4.44 -22.96 22.80
N ARG A 15 4.91 -21.72 22.61
CA ARG A 15 5.41 -20.87 23.70
C ARG A 15 4.32 -20.61 24.75
N ARG A 16 3.07 -20.35 24.33
CA ARG A 16 1.94 -20.14 25.25
C ARG A 16 1.54 -21.40 26.01
N PHE A 17 1.45 -22.55 25.32
CA PHE A 17 1.16 -23.82 25.98
C PHE A 17 2.24 -24.22 27.01
N ALA A 18 3.50 -23.86 26.76
CA ALA A 18 4.59 -24.11 27.71
C ALA A 18 4.63 -23.18 28.93
N GLN A 19 3.81 -22.12 28.99
CA GLN A 19 3.79 -21.22 30.15
C GLN A 19 3.16 -21.89 31.38
N PRO A 20 3.66 -21.58 32.61
CA PRO A 20 3.03 -22.05 33.83
C PRO A 20 1.54 -21.73 33.87
N LEU A 21 0.73 -22.69 34.31
CA LEU A 21 -0.72 -22.50 34.43
C LEU A 21 -1.03 -21.45 35.50
N PRO A 22 -2.04 -20.59 35.29
CA PRO A 22 -2.53 -19.72 36.35
C PRO A 22 -3.04 -20.53 37.54
N GLU A 23 -3.11 -19.89 38.71
CA GLU A 23 -3.60 -20.54 39.93
C GLU A 23 -5.01 -21.12 39.72
N PHE A 24 -5.23 -22.35 40.20
CA PHE A 24 -6.49 -23.12 40.05
C PHE A 24 -6.81 -23.68 38.66
N TYR A 25 -5.95 -23.45 37.66
CA TYR A 25 -6.09 -24.09 36.35
C TYR A 25 -5.40 -25.46 36.32
N SER A 26 -6.12 -26.49 35.85
CA SER A 26 -5.58 -27.84 35.68
C SER A 26 -5.04 -28.11 34.27
N ARG A 27 -5.32 -27.22 33.31
CA ARG A 27 -4.92 -27.29 31.90
C ARG A 27 -5.08 -25.93 31.21
N ARG A 28 -4.54 -25.80 30.00
CA ARG A 28 -4.69 -24.62 29.14
C ARG A 28 -5.61 -24.92 27.95
N ILE A 29 -6.60 -24.06 27.75
CA ILE A 29 -7.44 -24.06 26.55
C ILE A 29 -7.24 -22.70 25.88
N ILE A 30 -6.89 -22.72 24.60
CA ILE A 30 -6.69 -21.50 23.81
C ILE A 30 -7.70 -21.48 22.67
N PHE A 31 -8.47 -20.41 22.54
CA PHE A 31 -9.33 -20.14 21.38
C PHE A 31 -8.54 -19.31 20.36
N TRP A 32 -8.24 -19.91 19.22
CA TRP A 32 -7.64 -19.21 18.09
C TRP A 32 -8.70 -18.71 17.14
N TYR A 33 -8.97 -17.40 17.17
CA TYR A 33 -9.89 -16.78 16.23
C TYR A 33 -9.17 -16.44 14.92
N ASP A 34 -9.68 -16.98 13.82
CA ASP A 34 -9.22 -16.73 12.46
C ASP A 34 -10.43 -16.36 11.59
N GLU A 35 -10.94 -15.15 11.81
CA GLU A 35 -12.14 -14.64 11.13
C GLU A 35 -11.99 -14.59 9.60
N ASP A 36 -10.76 -14.36 9.12
CA ASP A 36 -10.41 -14.26 7.71
C ASP A 36 -10.02 -15.64 7.11
N ARG A 37 -10.11 -16.72 7.90
CA ARG A 37 -9.81 -18.13 7.53
C ARG A 37 -8.43 -18.32 6.91
N GLU A 38 -7.46 -17.53 7.34
CA GLU A 38 -6.12 -17.47 6.77
C GLU A 38 -5.30 -18.77 6.98
N PHE A 39 -5.71 -19.60 7.94
CA PHE A 39 -5.04 -20.84 8.35
C PHE A 39 -5.93 -22.08 8.18
N GLU A 40 -7.12 -21.96 7.59
CA GLU A 40 -8.09 -23.06 7.44
C GLU A 40 -7.48 -24.25 6.68
N ASP A 41 -6.76 -23.99 5.58
CA ASP A 41 -6.12 -25.04 4.78
C ASP A 41 -4.89 -25.68 5.46
N LYS A 42 -4.34 -25.04 6.49
CA LYS A 42 -3.09 -25.45 7.15
C LYS A 42 -3.30 -26.03 8.53
N ILE A 43 -4.47 -25.84 9.13
CA ILE A 43 -4.74 -26.26 10.51
C ILE A 43 -4.55 -27.77 10.70
N SER A 44 -4.78 -28.55 9.65
CA SER A 44 -4.54 -30.01 9.61
C SER A 44 -3.07 -30.39 9.67
N GLU A 45 -2.17 -29.48 9.27
CA GLU A 45 -0.71 -29.67 9.29
C GLU A 45 -0.08 -29.17 10.60
N ILE A 46 -0.85 -28.47 11.45
CA ILE A 46 -0.34 -27.88 12.69
C ILE A 46 -0.25 -28.96 13.77
N GLU A 47 0.99 -29.29 14.14
CA GLU A 47 1.31 -30.11 15.31
C GLU A 47 1.82 -29.23 16.45
N LEU A 48 1.19 -29.38 17.62
CA LEU A 48 1.60 -28.71 18.85
C LEU A 48 2.23 -29.73 19.80
N VAL A 49 3.22 -29.29 20.57
CA VAL A 49 4.00 -30.19 21.43
C VAL A 49 3.17 -30.71 22.60
N ASP A 50 2.36 -29.84 23.22
CA ASP A 50 1.63 -30.15 24.46
C ASP A 50 0.15 -29.73 24.38
N ALA A 51 -0.46 -29.82 23.20
CA ALA A 51 -1.87 -29.50 23.01
C ALA A 51 -2.49 -30.26 21.84
N LYS A 52 -3.78 -30.60 21.98
CA LYS A 52 -4.58 -31.19 20.90
C LYS A 52 -5.29 -30.07 20.13
N VAL A 53 -5.37 -30.19 18.80
CA VAL A 53 -6.07 -29.22 17.95
C VAL A 53 -7.50 -29.69 17.66
N VAL A 54 -8.47 -28.79 17.82
CA VAL A 54 -9.88 -29.03 17.50
C VAL A 54 -10.38 -27.87 16.63
N VAL A 55 -11.07 -28.18 15.54
CA VAL A 55 -11.59 -27.19 14.58
C VAL A 55 -13.10 -27.02 14.77
N LEU A 56 -13.55 -25.77 14.94
CA LEU A 56 -14.96 -25.43 14.89
C LEU A 56 -15.46 -25.39 13.44
N THR A 57 -16.52 -26.14 13.14
CA THR A 57 -17.05 -26.29 11.77
C THR A 57 -18.33 -25.52 11.52
N GLY A 58 -18.92 -24.88 12.54
CA GLY A 58 -20.27 -24.34 12.44
C GLY A 58 -21.32 -25.21 13.15
N THR A 59 -21.10 -26.52 13.19
CA THR A 59 -22.14 -27.52 13.56
C THR A 59 -21.73 -28.47 14.69
N ASN A 60 -20.46 -28.45 15.10
CA ASN A 60 -19.90 -29.37 16.10
C ASN A 60 -19.77 -28.80 17.52
N SER A 61 -20.33 -27.61 17.81
CA SER A 61 -20.17 -26.93 19.10
C SER A 61 -20.62 -27.77 20.31
N PHE A 62 -21.68 -28.59 20.17
CA PHE A 62 -22.13 -29.49 21.24
C PHE A 62 -21.12 -30.61 21.51
N GLU A 63 -20.59 -31.22 20.47
CA GLU A 63 -19.59 -32.28 20.57
C GLU A 63 -18.32 -31.76 21.26
N ILE A 64 -17.84 -30.59 20.84
CA ILE A 64 -16.69 -29.93 21.46
C ILE A 64 -16.96 -29.60 22.93
N LYS A 65 -18.16 -29.10 23.25
CA LYS A 65 -18.53 -28.82 24.64
C LYS A 65 -18.50 -30.08 25.50
N LYS A 66 -19.06 -31.19 25.01
CA LYS A 66 -19.03 -32.48 25.69
C LYS A 66 -17.60 -32.99 25.86
N LEU A 67 -16.76 -32.89 24.81
CA LEU A 67 -15.36 -33.26 24.86
C LEU A 67 -14.65 -32.52 26.00
N LEU A 68 -14.74 -31.19 26.02
CA LEU A 68 -13.99 -30.37 26.97
C LEU A 68 -14.57 -30.42 28.39
N SER A 69 -15.89 -30.52 28.54
CA SER A 69 -16.53 -30.44 29.86
C SER A 69 -16.78 -31.81 30.50
N HIS A 70 -16.66 -32.90 29.75
CA HIS A 70 -16.96 -34.24 30.22
C HIS A 70 -15.90 -35.27 29.84
N ASP A 71 -15.58 -35.43 28.56
CA ASP A 71 -14.81 -36.60 28.08
C ASP A 71 -13.30 -36.48 28.33
N ASP A 72 -12.73 -35.29 28.18
CA ASP A 72 -11.31 -35.00 28.44
C ASP A 72 -11.18 -33.68 29.19
N LYS A 73 -10.86 -33.77 30.48
CA LYS A 73 -10.74 -32.62 31.40
C LYS A 73 -9.27 -32.29 31.73
N SER A 74 -8.33 -33.09 31.24
CA SER A 74 -6.92 -33.03 31.63
C SER A 74 -6.02 -32.51 30.51
N SER A 75 -6.30 -32.83 29.25
CA SER A 75 -5.42 -32.41 28.14
C SER A 75 -5.61 -30.94 27.81
N ASN A 76 -4.54 -30.28 27.38
CA ASN A 76 -4.60 -28.94 26.79
C ASN A 76 -5.21 -28.99 25.38
N TYR A 77 -5.90 -27.92 24.99
CA TYR A 77 -6.56 -27.82 23.68
C TYR A 77 -6.33 -26.46 23.03
N LEU A 78 -6.08 -26.49 21.72
CA LEU A 78 -6.23 -25.34 20.83
C LEU A 78 -7.55 -25.50 20.06
N LEU A 79 -8.47 -24.56 20.24
CA LEU A 79 -9.71 -24.50 19.48
C LEU A 79 -9.55 -23.48 18.36
N TYR A 80 -9.44 -23.96 17.12
CA TYR A 80 -9.42 -23.11 15.95
C TYR A 80 -10.85 -22.70 15.55
N CYS A 81 -11.08 -21.39 15.48
CA CYS A 81 -12.38 -20.75 15.36
C CYS A 81 -12.44 -19.93 14.05
N PRO A 82 -12.78 -20.54 12.90
CA PRO A 82 -12.96 -19.84 11.62
C PRO A 82 -14.34 -19.18 11.48
N VAL A 83 -15.21 -19.35 12.49
CA VAL A 83 -16.58 -18.84 12.52
C VAL A 83 -16.77 -18.08 13.82
N ASN A 84 -17.38 -16.91 13.73
CA ASN A 84 -17.78 -16.12 14.90
C ASN A 84 -19.29 -16.26 15.14
N TYR A 85 -19.69 -16.38 16.40
CA TYR A 85 -21.09 -16.46 16.80
C TYR A 85 -21.43 -15.29 17.72
N PRO A 86 -22.66 -14.73 17.64
CA PRO A 86 -23.17 -13.87 18.70
C PRO A 86 -23.16 -14.62 20.04
N ASP A 87 -22.89 -13.92 21.15
CA ASP A 87 -22.79 -14.52 22.49
C ASP A 87 -23.99 -15.39 22.87
N LEU A 88 -25.20 -14.96 22.50
CA LEU A 88 -26.46 -15.67 22.79
C LEU A 88 -26.55 -17.05 22.11
N GLU A 89 -25.85 -17.23 21.00
CA GLU A 89 -25.83 -18.48 20.22
C GLU A 89 -24.55 -19.30 20.45
N ASN A 90 -23.62 -18.79 21.25
CA ASN A 90 -22.32 -19.39 21.47
C ASN A 90 -22.35 -20.43 22.60
N TRP A 91 -22.52 -21.70 22.23
CA TRP A 91 -22.56 -22.84 23.16
C TRP A 91 -21.27 -23.02 23.98
N LEU A 92 -20.15 -22.53 23.45
CA LEU A 92 -18.83 -22.61 24.07
C LEU A 92 -18.48 -21.38 24.91
N LEU A 93 -19.36 -20.37 24.99
CA LEU A 93 -19.13 -19.15 25.78
C LEU A 93 -18.71 -19.45 27.23
N PRO A 94 -19.33 -20.39 27.97
CA PRO A 94 -18.87 -20.71 29.33
C PRO A 94 -17.43 -21.22 29.38
N ILE A 95 -16.97 -21.90 28.33
CA ILE A 95 -15.59 -22.40 28.20
C ILE A 95 -14.65 -21.25 27.85
N GLN A 96 -15.05 -20.39 26.90
CA GLN A 96 -14.28 -19.21 26.51
C GLN A 96 -13.99 -18.28 27.68
N LEU A 97 -14.95 -18.08 28.59
CA LEU A 97 -14.82 -17.17 29.73
C LEU A 97 -13.69 -17.54 30.71
N TYR A 98 -13.30 -18.82 30.77
CA TYR A 98 -12.13 -19.24 31.55
C TYR A 98 -10.95 -19.66 30.66
N SER A 99 -11.06 -19.55 29.34
CA SER A 99 -9.98 -19.92 28.42
C SER A 99 -9.18 -18.70 28.00
N GLU A 100 -8.05 -18.94 27.34
CA GLU A 100 -7.26 -17.88 26.74
C GLU A 100 -7.68 -17.62 25.31
N GLU A 101 -7.59 -16.36 24.89
CA GLU A 101 -7.76 -15.97 23.50
C GLU A 101 -6.41 -15.82 22.80
N PHE A 102 -6.37 -16.36 21.59
CA PHE A 102 -5.28 -16.17 20.67
C PHE A 102 -5.83 -15.59 19.37
N ARG A 103 -5.38 -14.39 19.04
CA ARG A 103 -5.59 -13.78 17.74
C ARG A 103 -4.21 -13.63 17.13
N ALA A 104 -3.78 -14.62 16.36
CA ALA A 104 -2.73 -14.38 15.38
C ALA A 104 -3.40 -13.86 14.12
N ASP A 105 -3.79 -12.59 14.14
CA ASP A 105 -4.10 -11.94 12.88
C ASP A 105 -2.77 -11.69 12.15
N LEU A 106 -2.67 -12.16 10.90
CA LEU A 106 -1.47 -11.95 10.09
C LEU A 106 -1.08 -10.47 10.03
N VAL A 107 -2.07 -9.59 10.12
CA VAL A 107 -1.90 -8.13 10.16
C VAL A 107 -0.99 -7.69 11.31
N SER A 108 -1.10 -8.25 12.52
CA SER A 108 -0.25 -7.92 13.67
C SER A 108 1.17 -8.37 13.43
N ILE A 109 1.34 -9.57 12.87
CA ILE A 109 2.66 -10.09 12.51
C ILE A 109 3.30 -9.19 11.44
N TRP A 110 2.53 -8.79 10.44
CA TRP A 110 3.01 -7.92 9.37
C TRP A 110 3.35 -6.52 9.88
N LEU A 111 2.53 -5.95 10.77
CA LEU A 111 2.81 -4.67 11.41
C LEU A 111 4.09 -4.73 12.24
N ASP A 112 4.27 -5.78 13.05
CA ASP A 112 5.48 -6.01 13.83
C ASP A 112 6.73 -6.18 12.93
N GLU A 113 6.62 -6.96 11.85
CA GLU A 113 7.69 -7.12 10.85
C GLU A 113 8.10 -5.80 10.18
N MET A 114 7.16 -4.86 10.06
CA MET A 114 7.41 -3.53 9.50
C MET A 114 7.79 -2.49 10.56
N GLY A 115 7.79 -2.84 11.85
CA GLY A 115 8.04 -1.90 12.96
C GLY A 115 6.92 -0.89 13.16
N ILE A 116 5.68 -1.22 12.76
CA ILE A 116 4.52 -0.32 12.77
C ILE A 116 3.64 -0.62 13.98
N ALA A 117 3.14 0.44 14.63
CA ALA A 117 2.26 0.31 15.78
C ALA A 117 0.93 -0.41 15.42
N ASN A 118 0.50 -1.31 16.30
CA ASN A 118 -0.70 -2.12 16.09
C ASN A 118 -2.00 -1.37 16.47
N THR A 119 -2.36 -0.35 15.69
CA THR A 119 -3.57 0.47 15.91
C THR A 119 -4.71 0.05 14.96
N ALA A 120 -5.97 0.26 15.37
CA ALA A 120 -7.14 -0.13 14.56
C ALA A 120 -7.12 0.45 13.13
N ASN A 121 -6.69 1.71 12.98
CA ASN A 121 -6.62 2.39 11.68
C ASN A 121 -5.52 1.80 10.78
N LEU A 122 -4.35 1.49 11.34
CA LEU A 122 -3.25 0.89 10.60
C LEU A 122 -3.55 -0.56 10.23
N ARG A 123 -4.19 -1.31 11.12
CA ARG A 123 -4.70 -2.66 10.82
C ARG A 123 -5.67 -2.63 9.65
N LYS A 124 -6.62 -1.70 9.64
CA LYS A 124 -7.55 -1.53 8.53
C LYS A 124 -6.80 -1.22 7.22
N ALA A 125 -5.86 -0.27 7.24
CA ALA A 125 -5.08 0.07 6.05
C ALA A 125 -4.25 -1.10 5.49
N VAL A 126 -3.67 -1.94 6.36
CA VAL A 126 -2.97 -3.17 5.95
C VAL A 126 -3.95 -4.20 5.37
N LYS A 127 -5.16 -4.33 5.94
CA LYS A 127 -6.21 -5.21 5.40
C LYS A 127 -6.70 -4.75 4.03
N ASP A 128 -6.91 -3.45 3.84
CA ASP A 128 -7.38 -2.87 2.58
C ASP A 128 -6.40 -3.17 1.42
N TYR A 129 -5.09 -3.28 1.71
CA TYR A 129 -4.05 -3.63 0.73
C TYR A 129 -3.39 -4.98 1.04
N ARG A 130 -4.18 -5.93 1.56
CA ARG A 130 -3.71 -7.28 1.92
C ARG A 130 -2.96 -8.01 0.79
N PRO A 131 -3.35 -7.94 -0.50
CA PRO A 131 -2.60 -8.56 -1.59
C PRO A 131 -1.14 -8.11 -1.66
N PHE A 132 -0.88 -6.81 -1.43
CA PHE A 132 0.47 -6.26 -1.38
C PHE A 132 1.23 -6.76 -0.14
N PHE A 133 0.63 -6.63 1.05
CA PHE A 133 1.30 -6.95 2.31
C PHE A 133 1.48 -8.45 2.55
N LYS A 134 0.74 -9.33 1.86
CA LYS A 134 0.93 -10.78 1.92
C LYS A 134 2.35 -11.21 1.50
N THR A 135 2.99 -10.45 0.62
CA THR A 135 4.35 -10.73 0.14
C THR A 135 5.40 -10.22 1.13
N LYS A 136 6.16 -11.13 1.75
CA LYS A 136 7.20 -10.78 2.73
C LYS A 136 8.22 -9.76 2.20
N ALA A 137 8.64 -9.88 0.94
CA ALA A 137 9.57 -8.94 0.32
C ALA A 137 9.04 -7.49 0.29
N HIS A 138 7.73 -7.29 0.12
CA HIS A 138 7.11 -5.97 0.19
C HIS A 138 7.17 -5.39 1.60
N ARG A 139 6.86 -6.20 2.61
CA ARG A 139 6.96 -5.80 4.02
C ARG A 139 8.39 -5.44 4.39
N THR A 140 9.37 -6.21 3.94
CA THR A 140 10.79 -5.89 4.14
C THR A 140 11.20 -4.56 3.48
N LYS A 141 10.71 -4.28 2.26
CA LYS A 141 10.93 -2.97 1.61
C LYS A 141 10.32 -1.83 2.42
N VAL A 142 9.10 -1.98 2.90
CA VAL A 142 8.42 -0.98 3.74
C VAL A 142 9.20 -0.74 5.03
N ALA A 143 9.62 -1.80 5.73
CA ALA A 143 10.45 -1.70 6.93
C ALA A 143 11.79 -0.98 6.67
N ALA A 144 12.41 -1.25 5.50
CA ALA A 144 13.69 -0.68 5.13
C ALA A 144 13.66 0.82 4.79
N LEU A 145 12.47 1.43 4.64
CA LEU A 145 12.33 2.88 4.48
C LEU A 145 12.71 3.64 5.75
N GLY A 146 12.63 3.00 6.93
CA GLY A 146 13.00 3.62 8.20
C GLY A 146 12.16 4.85 8.57
N VAL A 147 10.94 4.94 8.04
CA VAL A 147 10.00 6.02 8.34
C VAL A 147 9.06 5.62 9.48
N ASP A 148 8.81 6.54 10.40
CA ASP A 148 7.81 6.33 11.46
C ASP A 148 6.40 6.40 10.87
N ILE A 149 5.70 5.26 10.88
CA ILE A 149 4.33 5.13 10.35
C ILE A 149 3.36 5.11 11.54
N ASP A 150 2.75 6.26 11.83
CA ASP A 150 1.71 6.43 12.84
C ASP A 150 0.30 6.57 12.24
N LYS A 151 0.22 6.92 10.94
CA LYS A 151 -1.04 7.20 10.23
C LYS A 151 -1.15 6.41 8.92
N PRO A 152 -2.37 6.05 8.50
CA PRO A 152 -2.61 5.38 7.21
C PRO A 152 -1.99 6.10 6.00
N ALA A 153 -2.00 7.44 5.98
CA ALA A 153 -1.42 8.21 4.89
C ALA A 153 0.09 7.97 4.69
N GLN A 154 0.85 7.76 5.77
CA GLN A 154 2.28 7.41 5.65
C GLN A 154 2.46 5.97 5.17
N LEU A 155 1.61 5.05 5.62
CA LEU A 155 1.63 3.66 5.15
C LEU A 155 1.36 3.60 3.63
N TYR A 156 0.41 4.40 3.13
CA TYR A 156 0.11 4.49 1.71
C TYR A 156 1.29 5.04 0.89
N LYS A 157 1.99 6.07 1.40
CA LYS A 157 3.23 6.55 0.76
C LYS A 157 4.34 5.49 0.78
N ALA A 158 4.50 4.76 1.89
CA ALA A 158 5.47 3.69 2.02
C ALA A 158 5.17 2.51 1.08
N LEU A 159 3.89 2.18 0.89
CA LEU A 159 3.43 1.19 -0.08
C LEU A 159 3.85 1.60 -1.50
N ILE A 160 3.54 2.83 -1.92
CA ILE A 160 3.92 3.32 -3.26
C ILE A 160 5.45 3.40 -3.41
N ALA A 161 6.18 3.84 -2.39
CA ALA A 161 7.64 3.85 -2.39
C ALA A 161 8.24 2.45 -2.61
N ALA A 162 7.70 1.44 -1.93
CA ALA A 162 8.13 0.05 -2.08
C ALA A 162 7.84 -0.53 -3.47
N LEU A 163 6.73 -0.13 -4.10
CA LEU A 163 6.38 -0.48 -5.48
C LEU A 163 7.27 0.24 -6.51
N CYS A 164 7.54 1.53 -6.29
CA CYS A 164 8.50 2.30 -7.09
C CYS A 164 9.95 1.83 -6.90
N GLY A 165 10.24 1.04 -5.86
CA GLY A 165 11.59 0.55 -5.58
C GLY A 165 12.53 1.63 -5.04
N VAL A 166 11.98 2.72 -4.49
CA VAL A 166 12.76 3.83 -3.92
C VAL A 166 12.87 3.72 -2.40
N LYS A 167 13.82 4.45 -1.82
CA LYS A 167 14.11 4.44 -0.38
C LYS A 167 13.54 5.64 0.39
N ASP A 168 12.77 6.48 -0.28
CA ASP A 168 12.20 7.71 0.27
C ASP A 168 10.70 7.77 -0.08
N THR A 169 9.90 8.39 0.78
CA THR A 169 8.44 8.52 0.65
C THR A 169 7.99 9.91 0.17
N ASN A 170 8.94 10.74 -0.27
CA ASN A 170 8.69 12.05 -0.87
C ASN A 170 7.84 11.90 -2.13
N VAL A 171 6.71 12.60 -2.16
CA VAL A 171 5.71 12.48 -3.24
C VAL A 171 6.29 12.88 -4.61
N ASN A 172 7.17 13.89 -4.67
CA ASN A 172 7.82 14.29 -5.92
C ASN A 172 8.68 13.15 -6.47
N LEU A 173 9.44 12.48 -5.61
CA LEU A 173 10.21 11.30 -6.02
C LEU A 173 9.30 10.18 -6.54
N LEU A 174 8.18 9.92 -5.87
CA LEU A 174 7.25 8.86 -6.27
C LEU A 174 6.64 9.14 -7.65
N ILE A 175 6.09 10.34 -7.85
CA ILE A 175 5.49 10.75 -9.13
C ILE A 175 6.56 10.72 -10.24
N ARG A 176 7.73 11.32 -9.98
CA ARG A 176 8.83 11.33 -10.94
C ARG A 176 9.28 9.92 -11.32
N THR A 177 9.39 9.02 -10.35
CA THR A 177 9.81 7.63 -10.61
C THR A 177 8.80 6.90 -11.51
N VAL A 178 7.51 7.12 -11.29
CA VAL A 178 6.47 6.56 -12.17
C VAL A 178 6.58 7.15 -13.58
N LEU A 179 6.67 8.47 -13.73
CA LEU A 179 6.76 9.11 -15.04
C LEU A 179 8.02 8.71 -15.81
N ARG A 180 9.16 8.56 -15.12
CA ARG A 180 10.41 8.06 -15.71
C ARG A 180 10.33 6.66 -16.28
N ALA A 181 9.42 5.83 -15.77
CA ALA A 181 9.18 4.49 -16.32
C ALA A 181 8.31 4.50 -17.59
N GLY A 182 7.88 5.68 -18.05
CA GLY A 182 7.13 5.89 -19.28
C GLY A 182 5.71 6.43 -19.03
N THR A 183 5.16 7.15 -20.00
CA THR A 183 3.82 7.74 -19.93
C THR A 183 2.73 6.83 -20.50
N ASP A 184 3.09 5.71 -21.12
CA ASP A 184 2.17 4.66 -21.55
C ASP A 184 1.91 3.71 -20.37
N ALA A 185 0.70 3.80 -19.80
CA ALA A 185 0.31 3.03 -18.62
C ALA A 185 0.46 1.51 -18.81
N GLU A 186 0.20 0.98 -20.01
CA GLU A 186 0.30 -0.46 -20.30
C GLU A 186 1.75 -0.95 -20.35
N LYS A 187 2.67 -0.09 -20.79
CA LYS A 187 4.11 -0.41 -20.87
C LYS A 187 4.90 -0.03 -19.61
N ASN A 188 4.32 0.82 -18.76
CA ASN A 188 4.96 1.26 -17.53
C ASN A 188 4.87 0.18 -16.44
N ALA A 189 5.95 -0.59 -16.28
CA ALA A 189 6.03 -1.69 -15.31
C ALA A 189 5.81 -1.26 -13.86
N ILE A 190 6.20 -0.02 -13.50
CA ILE A 190 5.99 0.51 -12.14
C ILE A 190 4.50 0.80 -11.94
N TYR A 191 3.86 1.47 -12.89
CA TYR A 191 2.43 1.76 -12.82
C TYR A 191 1.57 0.49 -12.85
N GLN A 192 1.92 -0.49 -13.69
CA GLN A 192 1.27 -1.80 -13.70
C GLN A 192 1.36 -2.48 -12.33
N SER A 193 2.54 -2.44 -11.67
CA SER A 193 2.70 -2.98 -10.31
C SER A 193 1.80 -2.27 -9.28
N ILE A 194 1.57 -0.97 -9.44
CA ILE A 194 0.66 -0.17 -8.60
C ILE A 194 -0.79 -0.59 -8.84
N ALA A 195 -1.20 -0.73 -10.11
CA ALA A 195 -2.55 -1.14 -10.49
C ALA A 195 -2.87 -2.59 -10.05
N ASP A 196 -1.94 -3.53 -10.25
CA ASP A 196 -2.08 -4.94 -9.86
C ASP A 196 -2.27 -5.11 -8.34
N CYS A 197 -1.69 -4.19 -7.55
CA CYS A 197 -1.87 -4.17 -6.09
C CYS A 197 -3.13 -3.40 -5.64
N GLY A 198 -3.91 -2.85 -6.57
CA GLY A 198 -5.09 -2.02 -6.29
C GLY A 198 -4.76 -0.65 -5.68
N ALA A 199 -3.51 -0.18 -5.83
CA ALA A 199 -3.01 1.05 -5.23
C ALA A 199 -3.02 2.26 -6.18
N ASP A 200 -3.63 2.10 -7.37
CA ASP A 200 -3.83 3.15 -8.37
C ASP A 200 -4.59 4.36 -7.79
N LYS A 201 -5.65 4.11 -7.03
CA LYS A 201 -6.43 5.19 -6.38
C LYS A 201 -5.61 5.99 -5.38
N ILE A 202 -4.69 5.35 -4.66
CA ILE A 202 -3.76 6.05 -3.76
C ILE A 202 -2.84 6.94 -4.57
N PHE A 203 -2.24 6.39 -5.64
CA PHE A 203 -1.31 7.13 -6.48
C PHE A 203 -1.97 8.38 -7.07
N TRP A 204 -3.15 8.23 -7.68
CA TRP A 204 -3.88 9.34 -8.27
C TRP A 204 -4.38 10.37 -7.25
N ALA A 205 -4.79 9.93 -6.06
CA ALA A 205 -5.12 10.87 -4.97
C ALA A 205 -3.91 11.69 -4.53
N MET A 206 -2.71 11.09 -4.47
CA MET A 206 -1.47 11.83 -4.18
C MET A 206 -1.14 12.82 -5.29
N VAL A 207 -1.24 12.41 -6.55
CA VAL A 207 -1.03 13.26 -7.72
C VAL A 207 -1.99 14.46 -7.71
N GLN A 208 -3.28 14.22 -7.51
CA GLN A 208 -4.30 15.26 -7.45
C GLN A 208 -4.03 16.25 -6.31
N GLN A 209 -3.63 15.75 -5.13
CA GLN A 209 -3.38 16.60 -3.97
C GLN A 209 -2.25 17.61 -4.20
N VAL A 210 -1.20 17.24 -4.94
CA VAL A 210 -0.02 18.09 -5.12
C VAL A 210 -0.03 18.90 -6.41
N SER A 211 -0.44 18.27 -7.52
CA SER A 211 -0.40 18.90 -8.85
C SER A 211 -1.75 19.49 -9.28
N GLY A 212 -2.85 19.11 -8.62
CA GLY A 212 -4.20 19.48 -9.03
C GLY A 212 -4.72 18.70 -10.24
N TYR A 213 -3.95 17.75 -10.79
CA TYR A 213 -4.41 16.93 -11.91
C TYR A 213 -5.56 16.01 -11.49
N TYR A 214 -6.65 16.03 -12.26
CA TYR A 214 -7.81 15.16 -12.07
C TYR A 214 -8.46 14.88 -13.42
N ASP A 215 -8.83 13.62 -13.64
CA ASP A 215 -9.59 13.15 -14.79
C ASP A 215 -10.47 11.98 -14.31
N GLU A 216 -11.60 11.72 -14.98
CA GLU A 216 -12.43 10.54 -14.70
C GLU A 216 -11.68 9.25 -15.05
N GLU A 217 -10.86 9.31 -16.11
CA GLU A 217 -9.94 8.27 -16.53
C GLU A 217 -8.50 8.83 -16.50
N PRO A 218 -7.85 8.81 -15.32
CA PRO A 218 -6.50 9.33 -15.16
C PRO A 218 -5.49 8.64 -16.06
N ASP A 219 -4.62 9.43 -16.68
CA ASP A 219 -3.62 8.95 -17.63
C ASP A 219 -2.26 9.63 -17.38
N LEU A 220 -1.18 8.85 -17.46
CA LEU A 220 0.17 9.33 -17.14
C LEU A 220 0.67 10.36 -18.17
N ARG A 221 0.21 10.25 -19.43
CA ARG A 221 0.56 11.23 -20.46
C ARG A 221 -0.17 12.55 -20.23
N LYS A 222 -1.49 12.52 -20.00
CA LYS A 222 -2.26 13.71 -19.62
C LYS A 222 -1.73 14.37 -18.35
N LEU A 223 -1.31 13.58 -17.36
CA LEU A 223 -0.61 14.09 -16.17
C LEU A 223 0.67 14.85 -16.55
N SER A 224 1.46 14.29 -17.46
CA SER A 224 2.71 14.91 -17.91
C SER A 224 2.44 16.23 -18.64
N CYS A 225 1.44 16.27 -19.52
CA CYS A 225 0.96 17.50 -20.15
C CYS A 225 0.54 18.53 -19.09
N HIS A 226 -0.24 18.10 -18.10
CA HIS A 226 -0.73 18.95 -17.02
C HIS A 226 0.41 19.58 -16.22
N ILE A 227 1.38 18.78 -15.77
CA ILE A 227 2.51 19.26 -14.98
C ILE A 227 3.35 20.25 -15.80
N LEU A 228 3.72 19.92 -17.03
CA LEU A 228 4.61 20.76 -17.84
C LEU A 228 3.92 22.07 -18.27
N LEU A 229 2.67 22.03 -18.72
CA LEU A 229 1.96 23.25 -19.09
C LEU A 229 1.63 24.13 -17.87
N THR A 230 1.28 23.52 -16.74
CA THR A 230 1.06 24.26 -15.48
C THR A 230 2.36 24.87 -14.95
N ALA A 231 3.51 24.21 -15.13
CA ALA A 231 4.81 24.78 -14.81
C ALA A 231 5.16 25.96 -15.75
N ALA A 232 4.82 25.85 -17.04
CA ALA A 232 5.16 26.84 -18.06
C ALA A 232 4.53 28.20 -17.79
N THR A 233 3.35 28.25 -17.19
CA THR A 233 2.67 29.51 -16.85
C THR A 233 3.44 30.37 -15.83
N ARG A 234 4.47 29.82 -15.17
CA ARG A 234 5.41 30.59 -14.33
C ARG A 234 6.25 31.57 -15.15
N THR A 235 6.66 31.15 -16.35
CA THR A 235 7.67 31.83 -17.17
C THR A 235 7.12 32.30 -18.51
N MET A 236 5.94 31.81 -18.89
CA MET A 236 5.24 32.14 -20.12
C MET A 236 3.83 32.65 -19.81
N ARG A 237 3.37 33.67 -20.55
CA ARG A 237 2.03 34.22 -20.38
C ARG A 237 0.97 33.20 -20.83
N MET A 238 -0.14 33.10 -20.09
CA MET A 238 -1.25 32.20 -20.44
C MET A 238 -1.80 32.40 -21.85
N ASP A 239 -1.79 33.64 -22.37
CA ASP A 239 -2.24 33.94 -23.74
C ASP A 239 -1.46 33.15 -24.80
N ASN A 240 -0.18 32.87 -24.53
CA ASN A 240 0.68 32.09 -25.42
C ASN A 240 0.26 30.61 -25.44
N LEU A 241 -0.44 30.13 -24.42
CA LEU A 241 -0.94 28.75 -24.27
C LEU A 241 -2.45 28.63 -24.55
N ALA A 242 -3.08 29.65 -25.15
CA ALA A 242 -4.52 29.66 -25.42
C ALA A 242 -5.01 28.39 -26.14
N GLY A 243 -6.05 27.76 -25.62
CA GLY A 243 -6.60 26.49 -26.13
C GLY A 243 -6.02 25.24 -25.47
N LEU A 244 -5.05 25.38 -24.56
CA LEU A 244 -4.53 24.31 -23.71
C LEU A 244 -4.99 24.45 -22.25
N ASP A 245 -5.95 25.34 -21.99
CA ASP A 245 -6.45 25.70 -20.66
C ASP A 245 -6.93 24.49 -19.84
N SER A 246 -7.43 23.44 -20.50
CA SER A 246 -7.87 22.20 -19.86
C SER A 246 -6.77 21.43 -19.13
N PHE A 247 -5.50 21.66 -19.48
CA PHE A 247 -4.35 21.03 -18.85
C PHE A 247 -3.72 21.90 -17.75
N ILE A 248 -4.21 23.13 -17.55
CA ILE A 248 -3.52 24.11 -16.72
C ILE A 248 -4.26 24.29 -15.39
N SER A 249 -3.54 24.16 -14.29
CA SER A 249 -4.05 24.51 -12.97
C SER A 249 -3.27 25.66 -12.34
N ALA A 250 -3.76 26.89 -12.53
CA ALA A 250 -3.09 28.09 -11.99
C ALA A 250 -2.85 28.04 -10.47
N ALA A 251 -3.73 27.35 -9.73
CA ALA A 251 -3.57 27.18 -8.27
C ALA A 251 -2.35 26.30 -7.88
N HIS A 252 -1.83 25.49 -8.81
CA HIS A 252 -0.74 24.54 -8.58
C HIS A 252 0.51 24.87 -9.41
N GLU A 253 0.57 26.07 -10.00
CA GLU A 253 1.70 26.58 -10.81
C GLU A 253 3.03 26.48 -10.06
N SER A 254 3.11 26.98 -8.83
CA SER A 254 4.34 26.92 -8.03
C SER A 254 4.83 25.50 -7.82
N TYR A 255 3.93 24.56 -7.48
CA TYR A 255 4.30 23.17 -7.26
C TYR A 255 4.81 22.50 -8.55
N CYS A 256 4.08 22.69 -9.65
CA CYS A 256 4.45 22.07 -10.93
C CYS A 256 5.79 22.64 -11.43
N TYR A 257 6.01 23.94 -11.29
CA TYR A 257 7.28 24.58 -11.62
C TYR A 257 8.43 24.03 -10.79
N ASP A 258 8.27 23.96 -9.46
CA ASP A 258 9.31 23.44 -8.56
C ASP A 258 9.60 21.96 -8.88
N PHE A 259 8.57 21.14 -9.14
CA PHE A 259 8.72 19.74 -9.52
C PHE A 259 9.54 19.55 -10.81
N VAL A 260 9.22 20.31 -11.87
CA VAL A 260 9.94 20.23 -13.15
C VAL A 260 11.35 20.79 -12.99
N SER A 261 11.51 21.92 -12.30
CA SER A 261 12.81 22.53 -12.04
C SER A 261 13.74 21.60 -11.25
N GLU A 262 13.26 20.98 -10.18
CA GLU A 262 14.03 19.98 -9.43
C GLU A 262 14.43 18.77 -10.30
N TRP A 263 13.57 18.35 -11.23
CA TRP A 263 13.87 17.26 -12.16
C TRP A 263 14.92 17.67 -13.20
N MET A 264 14.83 18.87 -13.78
CA MET A 264 15.86 19.38 -14.70
C MET A 264 17.25 19.44 -14.04
N HIS A 265 17.31 19.65 -12.73
CA HIS A 265 18.56 19.74 -11.97
C HIS A 265 18.96 18.43 -11.26
N SER A 266 18.21 17.32 -11.43
CA SER A 266 18.45 16.06 -10.69
C SER A 266 19.58 15.20 -11.26
N GLY A 267 20.12 15.56 -12.44
CA GLY A 267 21.07 14.74 -13.20
C GLY A 267 20.44 13.60 -14.00
N GLU A 268 19.13 13.35 -13.85
CA GLU A 268 18.34 12.34 -14.56
C GLU A 268 17.34 13.00 -15.52
N THR A 269 17.87 13.75 -16.49
CA THR A 269 17.08 14.65 -17.36
C THR A 269 16.62 14.03 -18.67
N LYS A 270 17.17 12.87 -19.06
CA LYS A 270 16.87 12.24 -20.35
C LYS A 270 15.39 11.90 -20.47
N GLU A 271 14.83 11.25 -19.46
CA GLU A 271 13.43 10.83 -19.46
C GLU A 271 12.49 12.04 -19.45
N LEU A 272 12.86 13.13 -18.76
CA LEU A 272 12.11 14.39 -18.80
C LEU A 272 12.15 15.00 -20.20
N TYR A 273 13.31 15.00 -20.85
CA TYR A 273 13.48 15.50 -22.21
C TYR A 273 12.62 14.71 -23.20
N ASP A 274 12.65 13.37 -23.13
CA ASP A 274 11.85 12.49 -23.99
C ASP A 274 10.34 12.75 -23.78
N ILE A 275 9.90 12.87 -22.52
CA ILE A 275 8.50 13.23 -22.19
C ILE A 275 8.12 14.61 -22.74
N ALA A 276 8.99 15.61 -22.59
CA ALA A 276 8.74 16.95 -23.09
C ALA A 276 8.64 16.96 -24.62
N ARG A 277 9.49 16.21 -25.33
CA ARG A 277 9.41 16.05 -26.80
C ARG A 277 8.11 15.40 -27.24
N ASP A 278 7.68 14.33 -26.59
CA ASP A 278 6.41 13.68 -26.93
C ASP A 278 5.21 14.65 -26.78
N ILE A 279 5.23 15.49 -25.74
CA ILE A 279 4.19 16.48 -25.47
C ILE A 279 4.24 17.64 -26.46
N GLU A 280 5.43 18.08 -26.85
CA GLU A 280 5.61 19.09 -27.89
C GLU A 280 5.00 18.67 -29.21
N ASP A 281 5.22 17.42 -29.62
CA ASP A 281 4.67 16.86 -30.84
C ASP A 281 3.14 16.70 -30.76
N GLU A 282 2.65 16.17 -29.63
CA GLU A 282 1.21 15.95 -29.40
C GLU A 282 0.42 17.26 -29.42
N LEU A 283 0.93 18.30 -28.74
CA LEU A 283 0.27 19.60 -28.61
C LEU A 283 0.71 20.61 -29.68
N ARG A 284 1.61 20.20 -30.58
CA ARG A 284 2.20 21.04 -31.64
C ARG A 284 2.81 22.33 -31.10
N LEU A 285 3.51 22.25 -29.96
CA LEU A 285 4.06 23.40 -29.25
C LEU A 285 5.07 24.18 -30.09
N TYR A 286 5.90 23.50 -30.90
CA TYR A 286 6.84 24.17 -31.81
C TYR A 286 6.14 25.15 -32.77
N ASN A 287 5.04 24.72 -33.41
CA ASN A 287 4.28 25.58 -34.34
C ASN A 287 3.68 26.80 -33.62
N ARG A 288 3.35 26.65 -32.34
CA ARG A 288 2.85 27.73 -31.51
C ARG A 288 3.96 28.70 -31.14
N PHE A 289 5.07 28.18 -30.60
CA PHE A 289 6.17 28.98 -30.06
C PHE A 289 6.99 29.69 -31.15
N MET A 290 7.11 29.12 -32.36
CA MET A 290 7.81 29.79 -33.48
C MET A 290 7.18 31.14 -33.85
N ASN A 291 5.89 31.33 -33.58
CA ASN A 291 5.19 32.58 -33.88
C ASN A 291 5.27 33.62 -32.75
N LEU A 292 5.94 33.30 -31.64
CA LEU A 292 6.07 34.18 -30.48
C LEU A 292 7.40 34.95 -30.52
N PRO A 293 7.43 36.19 -29.99
CA PRO A 293 8.68 36.94 -29.85
C PRO A 293 9.60 36.28 -28.82
N VAL A 294 10.92 36.39 -29.02
CA VAL A 294 11.95 35.73 -28.18
C VAL A 294 11.82 36.13 -26.71
N GLU A 295 11.44 37.39 -26.44
CA GLU A 295 11.27 37.92 -25.09
C GLU A 295 10.16 37.20 -24.30
N GLU A 296 9.20 36.58 -24.99
CA GLU A 296 8.10 35.80 -24.37
C GLU A 296 8.48 34.32 -24.17
N LEU A 297 9.66 33.89 -24.64
CA LEU A 297 10.15 32.51 -24.61
C LEU A 297 11.41 32.32 -23.74
N VAL A 298 12.24 33.36 -23.62
CA VAL A 298 13.61 33.28 -23.09
C VAL A 298 13.70 32.72 -21.67
N ASP A 299 12.67 32.92 -20.86
CA ASP A 299 12.64 32.46 -19.47
C ASP A 299 12.07 31.02 -19.31
N THR A 300 11.60 30.38 -20.40
CA THR A 300 11.00 29.04 -20.38
C THR A 300 11.98 27.96 -20.84
N GLU A 301 12.54 27.20 -19.89
CA GLU A 301 13.55 26.16 -20.20
C GLU A 301 12.97 24.73 -20.35
N MET A 302 11.73 24.50 -19.91
CA MET A 302 11.17 23.15 -19.75
C MET A 302 10.79 22.44 -21.06
N PHE A 303 10.71 23.17 -22.17
CA PHE A 303 10.36 22.65 -23.49
C PHE A 303 11.56 22.73 -24.44
N PRO A 304 12.15 21.60 -24.85
CA PRO A 304 13.20 21.57 -25.85
C PRO A 304 12.97 22.40 -27.12
N CYS A 305 11.73 22.52 -27.61
CA CYS A 305 11.37 23.31 -28.78
C CYS A 305 11.51 24.82 -28.57
N VAL A 306 11.50 25.31 -27.33
CA VAL A 306 11.76 26.72 -27.03
C VAL A 306 13.20 27.10 -27.44
N ASN A 307 14.17 26.25 -27.10
CA ASN A 307 15.56 26.45 -27.53
C ASN A 307 15.69 26.46 -29.06
N GLU A 308 14.91 25.64 -29.78
CA GLU A 308 14.90 25.59 -31.24
C GLU A 308 14.24 26.82 -31.88
N CYS A 309 13.32 27.48 -31.18
CA CYS A 309 12.71 28.74 -31.65
C CYS A 309 13.61 29.97 -31.40
N ILE A 310 14.49 29.91 -30.39
CA ILE A 310 15.38 31.02 -30.02
C ILE A 310 16.69 31.04 -30.85
N LEU A 311 17.14 29.86 -31.32
CA LEU A 311 18.35 29.69 -32.16
C LEU A 311 18.13 30.09 -33.62
#